data_AF-A0A7C5TJA0-F1
#
_entry.id   AF-A0A7C5TJA0-F1
#
_cell.length_a   1.000
_cell.length_b   1.000
_cell.length_c   1.000
_cell.angle_alpha   90.00
_cell.angle_beta   90.00
_cell.angle_gamma   90.00
#
_symmetry.space_group_name_H-M   'P 1'
#
loop_
_entity.id
_entity.type
_entity.pdbx_description
1 polymer ?
#
loop_
_entity_poly.entity_id
_entity_poly.type
_entity_poly.pdbx_seq_one_letter_code
_entity_poly.pdbx_strand_id
1 'polypeptide(L)'
;MSLVELAKKAKELGSQYEEVYNAILNELFNLIPDCQALHFEDSLLPVYAVSALKTKGLLAFPYKCKGLVGYVIITEDGKLLFEDVEGDVYNL
;
A
#
# COMPACT_ATOMS: atom_id res chain seq x y z
N MET A 1 -14.17 -19.30 -22.11
CA MET A 1 -14.87 -18.99 -20.84
C MET A 1 -16.12 -18.19 -21.16
N SER A 2 -17.22 -18.49 -20.47
CA SER A 2 -18.48 -17.74 -20.50
C SER A 2 -18.44 -16.50 -19.59
N LEU A 3 -19.43 -15.61 -19.73
CA LEU A 3 -19.60 -14.44 -18.86
C LEU A 3 -19.67 -14.83 -17.37
N VAL A 4 -20.39 -15.91 -17.05
CA VAL A 4 -20.55 -16.39 -15.67
C VAL A 4 -19.23 -16.91 -15.12
N GLU A 5 -18.42 -17.59 -15.93
CA GLU A 5 -17.09 -18.05 -15.52
C GLU A 5 -16.13 -16.89 -15.29
N LEU A 6 -16.18 -15.85 -16.13
CA LEU A 6 -15.40 -14.63 -15.92
C LEU A 6 -15.81 -13.91 -14.62
N ALA A 7 -17.10 -13.80 -14.35
CA ALA A 7 -17.60 -13.19 -13.11
C ALA A 7 -17.19 -13.98 -11.85
N LYS A 8 -17.25 -15.32 -11.91
CA LYS A 8 -16.76 -16.19 -10.82
C LYS A 8 -15.26 -15.99 -10.57
N LYS A 9 -14.46 -15.99 -11.63
CA LYS A 9 -13.01 -15.75 -11.54
C LYS A 9 -12.71 -14.37 -10.96
N ALA A 10 -13.42 -13.33 -11.38
CA ALA A 10 -13.26 -11.98 -10.85
C ALA A 10 -13.58 -11.91 -9.35
N LYS A 11 -14.68 -12.54 -8.91
CA LYS A 11 -15.05 -12.61 -7.49
C LYS A 11 -13.97 -13.30 -6.65
N GLU A 12 -13.46 -14.44 -7.13
CA GLU A 12 -12.43 -15.20 -6.43
C GLU A 12 -11.13 -14.40 -6.28
N LEU A 13 -10.65 -13.80 -7.38
CA LEU A 13 -9.47 -12.95 -7.36
C LEU A 13 -9.65 -11.72 -6.47
N GLY A 14 -10.82 -11.07 -6.51
CA GLY A 14 -11.13 -9.93 -5.65
C GLY A 14 -11.11 -10.32 -4.17
N SER A 15 -11.67 -11.48 -3.81
CA SER A 15 -11.68 -11.97 -2.43
C SER A 15 -10.25 -12.27 -1.93
N GLN A 16 -9.43 -12.94 -2.76
CA GLN A 16 -8.03 -13.21 -2.42
C GLN A 16 -7.21 -11.92 -2.31
N TYR A 17 -7.47 -10.96 -3.19
CA TYR A 17 -6.85 -9.65 -3.13
C TYR A 17 -7.17 -8.92 -1.82
N GLU A 18 -8.44 -8.85 -1.42
CA GLU A 18 -8.85 -8.23 -0.17
C GLU A 18 -8.22 -8.90 1.06
N GLU A 19 -8.15 -10.23 1.07
CA GLU A 19 -7.52 -10.99 2.16
C GLU A 19 -6.03 -10.67 2.29
N VAL A 20 -5.28 -10.71 1.18
CA VAL A 20 -3.85 -10.38 1.16
C VAL A 20 -3.62 -8.91 1.53
N TYR A 21 -4.44 -8.00 1.00
CA TYR A 21 -4.34 -6.58 1.27
C TYR A 21 -4.55 -6.26 2.75
N ASN A 22 -5.58 -6.85 3.37
CA ASN A 22 -5.84 -6.69 4.80
C ASN A 22 -4.71 -7.26 5.67
N ALA A 23 -4.13 -8.41 5.29
CA ALA A 23 -2.98 -8.96 5.99
C ALA A 23 -1.78 -8.00 5.95
N ILE A 24 -1.48 -7.40 4.79
CA ILE A 24 -0.40 -6.41 4.64
C ILE A 24 -0.65 -5.19 5.52
N LEU A 25 -1.86 -4.64 5.53
CA LEU A 25 -2.19 -3.48 6.37
C LEU A 25 -2.02 -3.76 7.87
N ASN A 26 -2.43 -4.95 8.32
CA ASN A 26 -2.27 -5.37 9.71
C ASN A 26 -0.79 -5.49 10.09
N GLU A 27 0.03 -6.07 9.23
CA GLU A 27 1.49 -6.15 9.44
C GLU A 27 2.13 -4.76 9.48
N LEU A 28 1.76 -3.86 8.56
CA LEU A 28 2.24 -2.48 8.58
C LEU A 28 1.88 -1.78 9.88
N PHE A 29 0.64 -1.91 10.37
CA PHE A 29 0.23 -1.29 11.62
C PHE A 29 1.09 -1.73 12.82
N ASN A 30 1.57 -2.98 12.83
CA ASN A 30 2.49 -3.48 13.85
C ASN A 30 3.92 -2.94 13.71
N LEU A 31 4.40 -2.78 12.47
CA LEU A 31 5.78 -2.35 12.18
C LEU A 31 5.99 -0.85 12.32
N ILE A 32 4.96 -0.04 12.02
CA ILE A 32 5.03 1.43 12.03
C ILE A 32 3.96 2.06 12.93
N PRO A 33 3.94 1.75 14.24
CA PRO A 33 2.88 2.18 15.15
C PRO A 33 2.80 3.71 15.33
N ASP A 34 3.90 4.42 15.04
CA ASP A 34 3.99 5.88 15.11
C ASP A 34 3.51 6.59 13.82
N CYS A 35 3.10 5.82 12.81
CA CYS A 35 2.58 6.33 11.55
C CYS A 35 1.06 6.18 11.51
N GLN A 36 0.37 7.24 11.11
CA GLN A 36 -1.08 7.25 10.97
C GLN A 36 -1.47 7.00 9.51
N ALA A 37 -2.24 5.94 9.25
CA ALA A 37 -2.79 5.70 7.92
C ALA A 37 -3.71 6.87 7.53
N LEU A 38 -3.52 7.40 6.31
CA LEU A 38 -4.35 8.48 5.79
C LEU A 38 -5.49 7.89 4.97
N HIS A 39 -6.71 8.05 5.47
CA HIS A 39 -7.92 7.78 4.70
C HIS A 39 -8.10 8.90 3.68
N PHE A 40 -7.62 8.71 2.44
CA PHE A 40 -8.20 9.43 1.32
C PHE A 40 -9.58 8.80 1.08
N GLU A 41 -10.65 9.59 1.18
CA GLU A 41 -12.03 9.16 1.47
C GLU A 41 -12.66 8.09 0.55
N ASP A 42 -11.99 7.59 -0.50
CA ASP A 42 -12.48 6.49 -1.34
C ASP A 42 -11.40 5.49 -1.77
N SER A 43 -10.22 5.48 -1.14
CA SER A 43 -9.11 4.64 -1.61
C SER A 43 -8.21 4.16 -0.48
N LEU A 44 -8.62 3.07 0.15
CA LEU A 44 -7.69 2.01 0.57
C LEU A 44 -7.21 1.19 -0.67
N LEU A 45 -7.16 1.77 -1.86
CA LEU A 45 -6.44 1.15 -2.97
C LEU A 45 -4.97 1.53 -2.78
N PRO A 46 -4.07 0.55 -2.71
CA PRO A 46 -2.65 0.84 -2.71
C PRO A 46 -2.34 1.62 -3.98
N VAL A 47 -1.43 2.59 -3.88
CA VAL A 47 -0.91 3.22 -5.09
C VAL A 47 -0.02 2.17 -5.75
N TYR A 48 -0.60 1.37 -6.64
CA TYR A 48 0.10 0.44 -7.53
C TYR A 48 1.10 1.15 -8.45
N ALA A 49 1.04 2.48 -8.50
CA ALA A 49 1.89 3.33 -9.27
C ALA A 49 3.09 3.80 -8.44
N VAL A 50 4.01 2.89 -8.14
CA VAL A 50 5.43 3.22 -7.88
C VAL A 50 6.06 4.05 -9.02
N SER A 51 5.36 4.25 -10.13
CA SER A 51 5.72 5.21 -11.17
C SER A 51 5.67 6.68 -10.73
N ALA A 52 4.93 7.02 -9.67
CA ALA A 52 4.85 8.40 -9.14
C ALA A 52 5.87 8.69 -8.03
N LEU A 53 6.55 7.66 -7.53
CA LEU A 53 7.52 7.76 -6.43
C LEU A 53 8.93 7.69 -7.01
N LYS A 54 9.87 8.40 -6.39
CA LYS A 54 11.29 8.27 -6.75
C LYS A 54 11.82 6.89 -6.34
N THR A 55 11.25 6.32 -5.29
CA THR A 55 11.62 5.02 -4.75
C THR A 55 10.87 3.89 -5.45
N LYS A 56 11.63 2.91 -5.97
CA LYS A 56 11.05 1.67 -6.49
C LYS A 56 10.60 0.77 -5.33
N GLY A 57 9.36 0.31 -5.39
CA GLY A 57 8.79 -0.62 -4.40
C GLY A 57 7.74 -1.54 -5.01
N LEU A 58 7.27 -2.49 -4.20
CA LEU A 58 6.16 -3.38 -4.52
C LEU A 58 4.82 -2.68 -4.34
N LEU A 59 4.66 -1.95 -3.24
CA LEU A 59 3.44 -1.25 -2.86
C LEU A 59 3.78 0.03 -2.09
N ALA A 60 2.92 1.04 -2.23
CA ALA A 60 3.00 2.29 -1.50
C ALA A 60 1.64 2.65 -0.89
N PHE A 61 1.66 3.02 0.40
CA PHE A 61 0.47 3.29 1.19
C PHE A 61 0.52 4.72 1.74
N PRO A 62 -0.57 5.48 1.64
CA PRO A 62 -0.61 6.85 2.15
C PRO A 62 -0.60 6.86 3.68
N TYR A 63 0.41 7.51 4.25
CA TYR A 63 0.60 7.61 5.70
C TYR A 63 1.07 9.00 6.11
N LYS A 64 0.84 9.31 7.37
CA LYS A 64 1.48 10.42 8.06
C LYS A 64 2.44 9.87 9.11
N CYS A 65 3.74 10.02 8.86
CA CYS A 65 4.81 9.59 9.76
C CYS A 65 5.55 10.81 10.29
N LYS A 66 5.85 10.87 11.60
CA LYS A 66 6.64 11.97 12.21
C LYS A 66 6.13 13.38 11.88
N GLY A 67 4.81 13.52 11.68
CA GLY A 67 4.17 14.79 11.33
C GLY A 67 4.15 15.13 9.83
N LEU A 68 4.87 14.38 8.99
CA LEU A 68 4.94 14.54 7.55
C LEU A 68 3.95 13.61 6.85
N VAL A 69 3.35 14.10 5.76
CA VAL A 69 2.46 13.31 4.90
C VAL A 69 3.29 12.73 3.75
N GLY A 70 3.03 11.47 3.39
CA GLY A 70 3.76 10.77 2.36
C GLY A 70 3.26 9.35 2.15
N TYR A 71 4.19 8.49 1.74
CA TYR A 71 3.93 7.10 1.44
C TYR A 71 4.87 6.17 2.19
N VAL A 72 4.32 5.15 2.84
CA VAL A 72 5.07 3.99 3.31
C VAL A 72 5.22 3.03 2.14
N ILE A 73 6.46 2.69 1.80
CA ILE A 73 6.84 1.91 0.63
C ILE A 73 7.42 0.57 1.10
N ILE A 74 6.86 -0.52 0.59
CA ILE A 74 7.42 -1.87 0.75
C ILE A 74 8.37 -2.10 -0.43
N THR A 75 9.66 -2.23 -0.18
CA THR A 75 10.67 -2.44 -1.24
C THR A 75 10.75 -3.92 -1.67
N GLU A 76 11.35 -4.19 -2.83
CA GLU A 76 11.57 -5.56 -3.31
C GLU A 76 12.50 -6.39 -2.39
N ASP A 77 13.40 -5.74 -1.65
CA ASP A 77 14.29 -6.36 -0.67
C ASP A 77 13.67 -6.48 0.73
N GLY A 78 12.38 -6.20 0.88
CA GLY A 78 11.61 -6.40 2.11
C GLY A 78 11.81 -5.33 3.18
N LYS A 79 12.34 -4.16 2.82
CA LYS A 79 12.47 -3.01 3.72
C LYS A 79 11.24 -2.12 3.65
N LEU A 80 11.06 -1.32 4.70
CA LEU A 80 10.07 -0.26 4.77
C LEU A 80 10.75 1.09 4.68
N LEU A 81 10.30 1.90 3.73
CA LEU A 81 10.74 3.28 3.55
C LEU A 81 9.54 4.21 3.69
N PHE A 82 9.78 5.44 4.12
CA PHE A 82 8.82 6.53 4.01
C PHE A 82 9.34 7.54 2.99
N GLU A 83 8.54 7.88 1.98
CA GLU A 83 8.81 8.97 1.05
C GLU A 83 7.78 10.07 1.29
N ASP A 84 8.21 11.26 1.69
CA ASP A 84 7.30 12.38 1.86
C ASP A 84 6.88 13.00 0.52
N VAL A 85 5.95 13.95 0.56
CA VAL A 85 5.47 14.65 -0.64
C VAL A 85 6.52 15.51 -1.34
N GLU A 86 7.64 15.84 -0.68
CA GLU A 86 8.78 16.55 -1.28
C GLU A 86 9.76 15.56 -1.96
N GLY A 87 9.56 14.26 -1.70
CA GLY A 87 10.32 13.16 -2.26
C GLY A 87 11.60 12.89 -1.49
N ASP A 88 11.67 13.28 -0.21
CA ASP A 88 12.72 12.87 0.71
C ASP A 88 12.39 11.49 1.30
N VAL A 89 13.42 10.65 1.45
CA VAL A 89 13.28 9.23 1.81
C VAL A 89 13.88 8.96 3.18
N TYR A 90 13.12 8.25 4.02
CA TYR A 90 13.48 7.90 5.38
C TYR A 90 13.34 6.40 5.59
N ASN A 91 14.25 5.80 6.37
CA ASN A 91 14.06 4.42 6.84
C ASN A 91 13.04 4.42 8.00
N LEU A 92 12.13 3.45 7.97
CA LEU A 92 11.15 3.18 9.03
C LEU A 92 11.62 2.04 9.94
#